data_AF-A0A101FTK2-F1
#
_entry.id   AF-A0A101FTK2-F1
#
_cell.length_a   1.000
_cell.length_b   1.000
_cell.length_c   1.000
_cell.angle_alpha   90.00
_cell.angle_beta   90.00
_cell.angle_gamma   90.00
#
_symmetry.space_group_name_H-M   'P 1'
#
loop_
_entity.id
_entity.type
_entity.pdbx_description
1 polymer ?
#
loop_
_entity_poly.entity_id
_entity_poly.type
_entity_poly.pdbx_seq_one_letter_code
_entity_poly.pdbx_strand_id
1 'polypeptide(L)'
;MSGEMMAVDYYIPLIMFLIVGALVPIGALAAVKIISPQKSTLQKRSTYEGGLRPIREAIIQYNVQYYLFAIAFVIFDVEVLFLYPWIYVYASDAIPAVGGVSIAITGMLIFIVVLLIGLLYDIKKEALRWV
;
A
#
# COMPACT_ATOMS: atom_id res chain seq x y z
N MET A 1 -5.02 -6.96 40.66
CA MET A 1 -4.07 -7.23 39.54
C MET A 1 -4.85 -7.11 38.24
N SER A 2 -5.32 -5.89 38.01
CA SER A 2 -6.33 -5.50 37.04
C SER A 2 -5.70 -4.51 36.07
N GLY A 3 -5.81 -4.76 34.77
CA GLY A 3 -5.78 -3.68 33.79
C GLY A 3 -4.74 -3.72 32.67
N GLU A 4 -4.02 -4.82 32.43
CA GLU A 4 -3.28 -4.93 31.17
C GLU A 4 -4.19 -5.57 30.11
N MET A 5 -4.64 -4.75 29.16
CA MET A 5 -5.39 -5.23 28.00
C MET A 5 -4.48 -6.15 27.19
N MET A 6 -4.91 -7.40 27.02
CA MET A 6 -4.23 -8.35 26.15
C MET A 6 -4.29 -7.82 24.71
N ALA A 7 -3.32 -8.18 23.85
CA ALA A 7 -3.38 -7.82 22.43
C ALA A 7 -4.73 -8.21 21.77
N VAL A 8 -5.39 -9.24 22.32
CA VAL A 8 -6.71 -9.71 21.88
C VAL A 8 -7.83 -8.69 22.11
N ASP A 9 -7.71 -7.85 23.15
CA ASP A 9 -8.72 -6.86 23.52
C ASP A 9 -8.81 -5.72 22.47
N TYR A 10 -7.75 -5.53 21.67
CA TYR A 10 -7.73 -4.56 20.55
C TYR A 10 -8.36 -5.10 19.26
N TYR A 11 -8.50 -6.42 19.09
CA TYR A 11 -9.10 -6.95 17.87
C TYR A 11 -10.60 -6.66 17.79
N ILE A 12 -11.30 -6.63 18.92
CA ILE A 12 -12.75 -6.35 18.93
C ILE A 12 -13.03 -4.92 18.43
N PRO A 13 -12.41 -3.85 18.99
CA PRO A 13 -12.55 -2.49 18.44
C PRO A 13 -12.10 -2.38 16.98
N LEU A 14 -11.01 -3.06 16.58
CA LEU A 14 -10.52 -3.03 15.20
C LEU A 14 -11.53 -3.63 14.22
N ILE A 15 -12.07 -4.81 14.53
CA ILE A 15 -13.08 -5.48 13.68
C ILE A 15 -14.35 -4.62 13.62
N MET A 16 -14.77 -4.05 14.76
CA MET A 16 -15.92 -3.15 14.79
C MET A 16 -15.69 -1.92 13.91
N PHE A 17 -14.50 -1.32 13.97
CA PHE A 17 -14.12 -0.19 13.11
C PHE A 17 -14.16 -0.57 11.63
N LEU A 18 -13.63 -1.74 11.25
CA LEU A 18 -13.69 -2.22 9.86
C LEU A 18 -15.13 -2.45 9.40
N ILE A 19 -15.98 -3.04 10.25
CA ILE A 19 -17.40 -3.27 9.95
C ILE A 19 -18.13 -1.94 9.74
N VAL A 20 -18.01 -1.01 10.68
CA VAL A 20 -18.65 0.31 10.58
C VAL A 20 -18.09 1.08 9.38
N GLY A 21 -16.77 1.06 9.19
CA GLY A 21 -16.08 1.70 8.07
C GLY A 21 -16.51 1.18 6.70
N ALA A 22 -16.89 -0.10 6.60
CA ALA A 22 -17.47 -0.67 5.38
C ALA A 22 -18.98 -0.38 5.26
N LEU A 23 -19.73 -0.43 6.36
CA LEU A 23 -21.18 -0.19 6.37
C LEU A 23 -21.54 1.23 5.96
N VAL A 24 -20.76 2.24 6.34
CA VAL A 24 -21.02 3.64 5.98
C VAL A 24 -21.05 3.86 4.45
N PRO A 25 -20.01 3.54 3.66
CA PRO A 25 -20.04 3.73 2.21
C PRO A 25 -21.07 2.81 1.53
N ILE A 26 -21.25 1.57 2.00
CA ILE A 26 -22.27 0.67 1.45
C ILE A 26 -23.68 1.25 1.68
N GLY A 27 -23.96 1.72 2.90
CA GLY A 27 -25.23 2.35 3.26
C GLY A 27 -25.48 3.63 2.48
N ALA A 28 -24.44 4.46 2.28
CA ALA A 28 -24.54 5.65 1.45
C ALA A 28 -24.87 5.31 -0.02
N LEU A 29 -24.20 4.31 -0.61
CA LEU A 29 -24.49 3.86 -1.98
C LEU A 29 -25.90 3.24 -2.09
N ALA A 30 -26.35 2.50 -1.08
CA ALA A 30 -27.70 1.95 -1.02
C ALA A 30 -28.76 3.06 -0.92
N ALA A 31 -28.54 4.07 -0.07
CA ALA A 31 -29.41 5.23 0.07
C ALA A 31 -29.49 6.01 -1.25
N VAL A 32 -28.37 6.24 -1.94
CA VAL A 32 -28.36 6.86 -3.27
C VAL A 32 -29.19 6.04 -4.25
N LYS A 33 -29.06 4.71 -4.27
CA LYS A 33 -29.83 3.85 -5.17
C LYS A 33 -31.35 3.94 -4.92
N ILE A 34 -31.79 4.14 -3.67
CA ILE A 34 -33.20 4.22 -3.28
C ILE A 34 -33.77 5.62 -3.53
N ILE A 35 -33.04 6.68 -3.15
CA ILE A 35 -33.51 8.07 -3.17
C ILE A 35 -33.36 8.70 -4.56
N SER A 36 -32.33 8.33 -5.32
CA SER A 36 -32.01 9.03 -6.57
C SER A 36 -33.01 8.73 -7.69
N PRO A 37 -33.37 9.73 -8.50
CA PRO A 37 -34.23 9.52 -9.66
C PRO A 37 -33.52 8.64 -10.71
N GLN A 38 -34.01 7.42 -10.87
CA GLN A 38 -33.48 6.44 -11.82
C GLN A 38 -33.93 6.74 -13.25
N LYS A 39 -33.32 7.74 -13.90
CA LYS A 39 -33.54 8.04 -15.33
C LYS A 39 -32.44 7.43 -16.18
N SER A 40 -32.60 6.17 -16.52
CA SER A 40 -31.69 5.42 -17.39
C SER A 40 -32.02 5.65 -18.86
N THR A 41 -31.18 6.43 -19.55
CA THR A 41 -31.28 6.66 -21.01
C THR A 41 -30.06 6.02 -21.68
N LEU A 42 -30.19 5.57 -22.94
CA LEU A 42 -29.07 4.99 -23.70
C LEU A 42 -27.84 5.91 -23.72
N GLN A 43 -28.05 7.23 -23.89
CA GLN A 43 -26.98 8.23 -23.88
C GLN A 43 -26.28 8.39 -22.52
N LYS A 44 -26.96 8.12 -21.40
CA LYS A 44 -26.34 8.15 -20.05
C LYS A 44 -25.52 6.90 -19.75
N ARG A 45 -25.75 5.82 -20.51
CA ARG A 45 -25.05 4.54 -20.38
C ARG A 45 -23.93 4.38 -21.41
N SER A 46 -23.81 5.29 -22.38
CA SER A 46 -22.68 5.29 -23.30
C SER A 46 -21.44 5.88 -22.64
N THR A 47 -20.27 5.37 -23.01
CA THR A 47 -18.97 5.94 -22.62
C THR A 47 -18.89 7.41 -22.99
N TYR A 48 -18.34 8.22 -22.09
CA TYR A 48 -18.13 9.64 -22.33
C TYR A 48 -16.98 9.87 -23.31
N GLU A 49 -17.26 10.55 -24.43
CA GLU A 49 -16.27 10.92 -25.46
C GLU A 49 -16.56 12.32 -26.01
N GLY A 50 -16.69 13.32 -25.11
CA GLY A 50 -16.87 14.73 -25.50
C GLY A 50 -18.16 15.04 -26.28
N GLY A 51 -19.13 14.12 -26.33
CA GLY A 51 -20.38 14.24 -27.08
C GLY A 51 -20.44 13.44 -28.38
N LEU A 52 -19.35 12.77 -28.75
CA LEU A 52 -19.29 11.85 -29.88
C LEU A 52 -19.50 10.40 -29.41
N ARG A 53 -19.76 9.50 -30.37
CA ARG A 53 -19.87 8.06 -30.10
C ARG A 53 -18.51 7.40 -30.31
N PRO A 54 -18.06 6.53 -29.39
CA PRO A 54 -16.76 5.87 -29.49
C PRO A 54 -16.66 5.08 -30.78
N ILE A 55 -15.67 5.45 -31.59
CA ILE A 55 -15.45 4.90 -32.94
C ILE A 55 -14.42 3.77 -32.90
N ARG A 56 -13.48 3.81 -31.94
CA ARG A 56 -12.37 2.86 -31.82
C ARG A 56 -12.47 1.99 -30.59
N GLU A 57 -11.91 0.79 -30.70
CA GLU A 57 -11.66 -0.09 -29.56
C GLU A 57 -10.63 0.55 -28.62
N ALA A 58 -10.88 0.43 -27.31
CA ALA A 58 -10.04 1.00 -26.26
C ALA A 58 -8.79 0.15 -25.97
N ILE A 59 -8.08 -0.26 -27.03
CA ILE A 59 -6.81 -0.99 -26.92
C ILE A 59 -5.70 0.04 -26.96
N ILE A 60 -5.06 0.25 -25.80
CA ILE A 60 -3.89 1.11 -25.67
C ILE A 60 -2.67 0.27 -25.33
N GLN A 61 -1.51 0.65 -25.87
CA GLN A 61 -0.24 0.12 -25.43
C GLN A 61 0.12 0.78 -24.11
N TYR A 62 0.08 0.01 -23.03
CA TYR A 62 0.54 0.48 -21.73
C TYR A 62 2.06 0.56 -21.71
N ASN A 63 2.55 1.66 -21.17
CA ASN A 63 3.96 1.90 -20.94
C ASN A 63 4.53 0.86 -19.94
N VAL A 64 5.68 0.27 -20.24
CA VAL A 64 6.33 -0.72 -19.34
C VAL A 64 6.70 -0.14 -17.97
N GLN A 65 6.78 1.19 -17.90
CA GLN A 65 7.09 1.96 -16.70
C GLN A 65 6.18 1.59 -15.52
N TYR A 66 4.88 1.37 -15.74
CA TYR A 66 3.96 0.95 -14.67
C TYR A 66 4.41 -0.34 -13.97
N TYR A 67 4.92 -1.30 -14.75
CA TYR A 67 5.43 -2.57 -14.25
C TYR A 67 6.75 -2.40 -13.50
N LEU A 68 7.65 -1.55 -14.00
CA LEU A 68 8.92 -1.23 -13.34
C LEU A 68 8.69 -0.59 -11.97
N PHE A 69 7.77 0.37 -11.88
CA PHE A 69 7.38 0.98 -10.60
C PHE A 69 6.75 -0.04 -9.64
N ALA A 70 5.89 -0.93 -10.13
CA ALA A 70 5.25 -1.94 -9.30
C ALA A 70 6.27 -2.93 -8.69
N ILE A 71 7.23 -3.41 -9.49
CA ILE A 71 8.28 -4.31 -8.99
C ILE A 71 9.18 -3.59 -8.00
N ALA A 72 9.63 -2.37 -8.31
CA ALA A 72 10.43 -1.59 -7.39
C ALA A 72 9.70 -1.39 -6.05
N PHE A 73 8.41 -1.04 -6.09
CA PHE A 73 7.58 -0.90 -4.89
C PHE A 73 7.50 -2.20 -4.07
N VAL A 74 7.24 -3.34 -4.70
CA VAL A 74 7.16 -4.63 -4.00
C VAL A 74 8.49 -5.01 -3.35
N ILE A 75 9.61 -4.73 -4.03
CA ILE A 75 10.95 -4.94 -3.47
C ILE A 75 11.15 -4.07 -2.22
N PHE A 76 10.87 -2.76 -2.31
CA PHE A 76 10.95 -1.86 -1.15
C PHE A 76 10.00 -2.23 -0.01
N ASP A 77 8.80 -2.72 -0.31
CA ASP A 77 7.84 -3.16 0.72
C ASP A 77 8.36 -4.37 1.50
N VAL A 78 8.95 -5.35 0.79
CA VAL A 78 9.61 -6.51 1.41
C VAL A 78 10.83 -6.08 2.23
N GLU A 79 11.58 -5.08 1.78
CA GLU A 79 12.71 -4.54 2.54
C GLU A 79 12.24 -3.95 3.88
N VAL A 80 11.17 -3.14 3.87
CA VAL A 80 10.57 -2.55 5.07
C VAL A 80 10.08 -3.63 6.04
N LEU A 81 9.52 -4.74 5.53
CA LEU A 81 9.14 -5.90 6.33
C LEU A 81 10.33 -6.45 7.14
N PHE A 82 11.55 -6.44 6.60
CA PHE A 82 12.74 -6.83 7.36
C PHE A 82 13.21 -5.78 8.37
N LEU A 83 12.96 -4.49 8.13
CA LEU A 83 13.33 -3.43 9.07
C LEU A 83 12.47 -3.48 10.34
N TYR A 84 11.19 -3.85 10.26
CA TYR A 84 10.26 -3.83 11.40
C TYR A 84 10.70 -4.72 12.58
N PRO A 85 10.99 -6.02 12.40
CA PRO A 85 11.49 -6.86 13.49
C PRO A 85 12.80 -6.35 14.07
N TRP A 86 13.69 -5.81 13.24
CA TRP A 86 14.96 -5.25 13.70
C TRP A 86 14.74 -4.05 14.64
N ILE A 87 13.87 -3.11 14.26
CA ILE A 87 13.52 -1.96 15.10
C ILE A 87 12.92 -2.43 16.42
N TYR A 88 12.00 -3.40 16.37
CA TYR A 88 11.33 -3.91 17.57
C TYR A 88 12.30 -4.57 18.56
N VAL A 89 13.20 -5.42 18.07
CA VAL A 89 14.20 -6.10 18.92
C VAL A 89 15.19 -5.09 19.51
N TYR A 90 15.58 -4.08 18.74
CA TYR A 90 16.47 -3.02 19.21
C TYR A 90 15.80 -2.12 20.25
N ALA A 91 14.51 -1.79 20.06
CA ALA A 91 13.75 -0.93 20.96
C ALA A 91 13.34 -1.63 22.29
N SER A 92 13.43 -2.96 22.38
CA SER A 92 12.99 -3.75 23.54
C SER A 92 14.12 -4.17 24.48
N ASP A 93 15.34 -3.63 24.33
CA ASP A 93 16.55 -4.01 25.09
C ASP A 93 16.85 -5.53 25.11
N ALA A 94 16.25 -6.29 24.19
CA ALA A 94 16.34 -7.75 24.12
C ALA A 94 17.73 -8.26 23.66
N ILE A 95 18.66 -7.35 23.34
CA ILE A 95 20.01 -7.66 22.92
C ILE A 95 20.94 -7.54 24.14
N PRO A 96 21.65 -8.62 24.55
CA PRO A 96 22.59 -8.57 25.65
C PRO A 96 23.61 -7.43 25.46
N ALA A 97 23.76 -6.61 26.51
CA ALA A 97 24.34 -5.27 26.47
C ALA A 97 25.82 -5.14 26.07
N VAL A 98 26.52 -6.20 25.67
CA VAL A 98 27.94 -6.10 25.28
C VAL A 98 28.25 -7.09 24.16
N GLY A 99 28.08 -6.65 22.90
CA GLY A 99 28.54 -7.37 21.70
C GLY A 99 27.47 -7.64 20.63
N GLY A 100 26.22 -7.92 21.01
CA GLY A 100 25.14 -8.15 20.04
C GLY A 100 24.64 -6.86 19.36
N VAL A 101 24.67 -5.75 20.10
CA VAL A 101 24.16 -4.45 19.65
C VAL A 101 24.99 -3.89 18.48
N SER A 102 26.31 -3.97 18.56
CA SER A 102 27.20 -3.48 17.49
C SER A 102 27.10 -4.29 16.21
N ILE A 103 26.94 -5.61 16.31
CA ILE A 103 26.78 -6.51 15.14
C ILE A 103 25.43 -6.27 14.46
N ALA A 104 24.35 -6.14 15.23
CA ALA A 104 23.01 -5.90 14.70
C ALA A 104 22.87 -4.55 14.00
N ILE A 105 23.46 -3.48 14.56
CA ILE A 105 23.50 -2.16 13.93
C ILE A 105 24.34 -2.21 12.65
N THR A 106 25.52 -2.82 12.70
CA THR A 106 26.42 -2.89 11.54
C THR A 106 25.80 -3.70 10.40
N GLY A 107 25.19 -4.85 10.71
CA GLY A 107 24.49 -5.68 9.72
C GLY A 107 23.32 -4.93 9.07
N MET A 108 22.56 -4.17 9.86
CA MET A 108 21.46 -3.35 9.34
C MET A 108 21.94 -2.19 8.48
N LEU A 109 23.04 -1.54 8.87
CA LEU A 109 23.64 -0.47 8.08
C LEU A 109 24.11 -1.01 6.73
N ILE A 110 24.75 -2.18 6.71
CA ILE A 110 25.13 -2.88 5.47
C ILE A 110 23.89 -3.20 4.64
N PHE A 111 22.83 -3.74 5.26
CA PHE A 111 21.56 -4.04 4.58
C PHE A 111 21.03 -2.78 3.88
N ILE A 112 20.83 -1.68 4.62
CA ILE A 112 20.36 -0.39 4.05
C ILE A 112 21.26 0.09 2.91
N VAL A 113 22.59 0.01 3.06
CA VAL A 113 23.53 0.42 2.00
C VAL A 113 23.33 -0.40 0.72
N VAL A 114 23.12 -1.71 0.83
CA VAL A 114 22.82 -2.57 -0.32
C VAL A 114 21.53 -2.13 -1.02
N LEU A 115 20.48 -1.78 -0.25
CA LEU A 115 19.22 -1.28 -0.80
C LEU A 115 19.40 0.05 -1.54
N LEU A 116 20.14 0.98 -0.93
CA LEU A 116 20.45 2.27 -1.54
C LEU A 116 21.23 2.11 -2.84
N ILE A 117 22.15 1.15 -2.93
CA ILE A 117 22.87 0.83 -4.17
C ILE A 117 21.90 0.36 -5.26
N GLY A 118 20.95 -0.52 -4.92
CA GLY A 118 19.90 -0.96 -5.84
C GLY A 118 19.05 0.20 -6.35
N LEU A 119 18.57 1.06 -5.45
CA LEU A 119 17.80 2.26 -5.82
C LEU A 119 18.59 3.20 -6.73
N LEU A 120 19.85 3.48 -6.39
CA LEU A 120 20.72 4.34 -7.19
C LEU A 120 20.95 3.76 -8.58
N TYR A 121 21.07 2.44 -8.70
CA TYR A 121 21.20 1.78 -9.99
C TYR A 121 19.93 1.92 -10.84
N ASP A 122 18.74 1.74 -10.26
CA ASP A 122 17.46 1.90 -10.97
C ASP A 122 17.24 3.34 -11.44
N ILE A 123 17.60 4.33 -10.61
CA ILE A 123 17.58 5.74 -10.99
C ILE A 123 18.56 6.01 -12.14
N LYS A 124 19.79 5.49 -12.05
CA LYS A 124 20.80 5.65 -13.12
C LYS A 124 20.38 5.02 -14.43
N LYS A 125 19.64 3.91 -14.39
CA LYS A 125 19.08 3.25 -15.58
C LYS A 125 17.79 3.89 -16.08
N GLU A 126 17.34 4.97 -15.44
CA GLU A 126 16.10 5.66 -15.80
C GLU A 126 14.88 4.74 -15.75
N ALA A 127 14.96 3.63 -15.00
CA ALA A 127 13.87 2.65 -14.86
C ALA A 127 12.65 3.27 -14.17
N LEU A 128 12.88 4.28 -13.34
CA LEU A 128 11.87 5.08 -12.64
C LEU A 128 11.56 6.41 -13.34
N ARG A 129 11.91 6.56 -14.63
CA ARG A 129 11.55 7.77 -15.38
C ARG A 129 10.13 7.65 -15.91
N TRP A 130 9.32 8.67 -15.62
CA TRP A 130 8.04 8.87 -16.26
C TRP A 130 8.23 9.68 -17.55
N VAL A 131 7.96 9.07 -18.70
CA VAL A 131 7.98 9.69 -20.04
C VAL A 131 6.58 9.63 -20.61
#